data_AF-A0A7M3MZB9-F1
#
_entry.id   AF-A0A7M3MZB9-F1
#
_cell.length_a   1.000
_cell.length_b   1.000
_cell.length_c   1.000
_cell.angle_alpha   90.00
_cell.angle_beta   90.00
_cell.angle_gamma   90.00
#
_symmetry.space_group_name_H-M   'P 1'
#
loop_
_entity.id
_entity.type
_entity.pdbx_description
1 polymer ?
#
loop_
_entity_poly.entity_id
_entity_poly.type
_entity_poly.pdbx_seq_one_letter_code
_entity_poly.pdbx_strand_id
1 'polypeptide(L)' 'MNSFVEHFKESYNELVNKVTWPTWPNLISSTRVVIVASILITLVIFIMDTISLQITGFIYDL' A
#
# COMPACT_ATOMS: atom_id res chain seq x y z
N MET A 1 -28.88 -22.49 13.27
CA MET A 1 -27.87 -21.86 12.40
C MET A 1 -27.50 -20.54 13.05
N ASN A 2 -26.23 -20.33 13.38
CA ASN A 2 -25.81 -19.15 14.12
C ASN A 2 -25.92 -17.92 13.20
N SER A 3 -26.67 -16.90 13.62
CA SER A 3 -26.90 -15.64 12.87
C SER A 3 -25.60 -15.01 12.33
N PHE A 4 -24.51 -15.18 13.06
CA PHE A 4 -23.18 -14.74 12.66
C PHE A 4 -22.71 -15.36 11.33
N VAL A 5 -22.94 -16.65 11.11
CA VAL A 5 -22.50 -17.34 9.87
C VAL A 5 -23.31 -16.85 8.66
N GLU A 6 -24.60 -16.54 8.86
CA GLU A 6 -25.47 -16.01 7.81
C GLU A 6 -25.04 -14.60 7.39
N HIS A 7 -24.69 -13.72 8.34
CA HIS A 7 -24.19 -12.39 8.03
C HIS A 7 -22.94 -12.39 7.17
N PHE A 8 -21.96 -13.27 7.45
CA PHE A 8 -20.76 -13.36 6.58
C PHE A 8 -21.11 -13.81 5.16
N LYS A 9 -22.08 -14.71 5.03
CA LYS A 9 -22.54 -15.24 3.75
C LYS A 9 -23.25 -14.15 2.93
N GLU A 10 -24.04 -13.33 3.60
CA GLU A 10 -24.74 -12.18 3.02
C GLU A 10 -23.76 -11.09 2.60
N SER A 11 -22.80 -10.71 3.45
CA SER A 11 -21.75 -9.74 3.11
C SER A 11 -20.90 -10.20 1.92
N TYR A 12 -20.55 -11.48 1.83
CA TYR A 12 -19.84 -12.01 0.66
C TYR A 12 -20.70 -11.89 -0.61
N ASN A 13 -21.97 -12.24 -0.53
CA ASN A 13 -22.90 -12.14 -1.65
C ASN A 13 -23.08 -10.70 -2.13
N GLU A 14 -23.11 -9.73 -1.21
CA GLU A 14 -23.18 -8.30 -1.50
C GLU A 14 -21.89 -7.81 -2.18
N LEU A 15 -20.72 -8.14 -1.62
CA LEU A 15 -19.44 -7.74 -2.18
C LEU A 15 -19.24 -8.27 -3.61
N VAL A 16 -19.72 -9.48 -3.91
CA VAL A 16 -19.56 -10.08 -5.24
C VAL A 16 -20.59 -9.55 -6.25
N ASN A 17 -21.85 -9.38 -5.85
CA ASN A 17 -22.95 -9.09 -6.80
C ASN A 17 -23.40 -7.62 -6.83
N LYS A 18 -23.08 -6.84 -5.79
CA LYS A 18 -23.55 -5.44 -5.65
C LYS A 18 -22.43 -4.40 -5.78
N VAL A 19 -21.19 -4.84 -6.00
CA VAL A 19 -20.03 -3.96 -6.16
C VAL A 19 -19.40 -4.16 -7.54
N THR A 20 -18.99 -3.07 -8.17
CA THR A 20 -18.29 -3.11 -9.46
C THR A 20 -16.80 -3.36 -9.23
N TRP A 21 -16.40 -4.63 -9.16
CA TRP A 21 -14.99 -4.99 -9.19
C TRP A 21 -14.41 -4.73 -10.58
N PRO A 22 -13.28 -4.00 -10.68
CA PRO A 22 -12.59 -3.89 -11.95
C PRO A 22 -12.03 -5.25 -12.37
N THR A 23 -11.77 -5.42 -13.66
CA THR A 23 -11.12 -6.65 -14.16
C THR A 23 -9.69 -6.75 -13.62
N TRP A 24 -9.16 -7.96 -13.51
CA TRP A 24 -7.79 -8.21 -13.06
C TRP A 24 -6.72 -7.35 -13.76
N PRO A 25 -6.75 -7.16 -15.11
CA PRO A 25 -5.81 -6.27 -15.78
C PRO A 25 -5.93 -4.81 -15.33
N ASN A 26 -7.15 -4.33 -15.07
CA ASN A 26 -7.40 -2.97 -14.61
C ASN A 26 -6.91 -2.77 -13.17
N LEU A 27 -7.05 -3.77 -12.29
CA LEU A 27 -6.47 -3.70 -10.93
C LEU A 27 -4.96 -3.53 -11.00
N ILE A 28 -4.28 -4.37 -11.77
CA ILE A 28 -2.82 -4.34 -11.90
C ILE A 28 -2.35 -3.02 -12.52
N SER A 29 -3.10 -2.46 -13.48
CA SER A 29 -2.83 -1.15 -14.05
C SER A 29 -2.81 -0.05 -12.98
N SER A 30 -3.83 0.00 -12.12
CA SER A 30 -3.89 0.95 -11.00
C SER A 30 -2.79 0.71 -9.96
N THR A 31 -2.50 -0.56 -9.63
CA THR A 31 -1.42 -0.91 -8.70
C THR A 31 -0.05 -0.50 -9.23
N ARG A 32 0.19 -0.56 -10.54
CA ARG A 32 1.47 -0.16 -11.14
C ARG A 32 1.81 1.31 -10.84
N VAL A 33 0.81 2.20 -10.92
CA VAL A 33 0.99 3.62 -10.60
C VAL A 33 1.42 3.79 -9.14
N VAL A 34 0.77 3.06 -8.22
CA VAL A 34 1.11 3.09 -6.79
C VAL A 34 2.54 2.59 -6.55
N ILE A 35 2.96 1.51 -7.20
CA ILE A 35 4.33 0.98 -7.08
C ILE A 35 5.35 2.02 -7.50
N VAL A 36 5.12 2.70 -8.64
CA VAL A 36 6.03 3.77 -9.10
C VAL A 36 6.08 4.92 -8.10
N ALA A 37 4.93 5.33 -7.56
CA ALA A 37 4.87 6.37 -6.52
C ALA A 37 5.63 5.97 -5.25
N SER A 38 5.48 4.71 -4.79
CA SER A 38 6.21 4.19 -3.63
C SER A 38 7.73 4.22 -3.86
N ILE A 39 8.21 3.83 -5.05
CA ILE A 39 9.64 3.87 -5.38
C ILE A 39 10.19 5.30 -5.30
N LEU A 40 9.46 6.28 -5.83
CA LEU A 40 9.87 7.68 -5.75
C LEU A 40 9.95 8.18 -4.30
N ILE A 41 8.98 7.82 -3.46
CA ILE A 41 8.98 8.18 -2.03
C ILE A 41 10.17 7.54 -1.32
N THR A 42 10.44 6.25 -1.55
CA THR A 42 11.59 5.55 -0.97
C THR A 42 12.92 6.18 -1.40
N LEU A 43 13.04 6.64 -2.65
CA LEU A 43 14.24 7.36 -3.11
C LEU A 43 14.47 8.65 -2.34
N VAL A 44 13.41 9.43 -2.08
CA VAL A 44 13.51 10.67 -1.30
C VAL A 44 13.94 10.38 0.14
N ILE A 45 13.33 9.38 0.78
CA ILE A 45 13.71 8.96 2.13
C ILE A 45 15.17 8.52 2.17
N PHE A 46 15.63 7.75 1.19
CA PHE A 46 17.03 7.31 1.10
C PHE A 46 18.02 8.48 1.05
N ILE A 47 17.70 9.54 0.32
CA ILE A 47 18.53 10.76 0.28
C ILE A 47 18.55 11.43 1.66
N MET A 48 17.39 11.58 2.28
CA MET A 48 17.28 12.18 3.62
C MET A 48 18.08 11.39 4.66
N ASP A 49 17.97 10.07 4.65
CA ASP A 49 18.69 9.18 5.56
C ASP A 49 20.21 9.29 5.36
N THR A 50 20.65 9.35 4.10
CA THR A 50 22.08 9.51 3.76
C THR A 50 22.64 10.83 4.31
N ILE A 51 21.91 11.93 4.13
CA ILE A 51 22.30 13.25 4.64
C ILE A 51 22.35 13.24 6.17
N SER A 52 21.32 12.66 6.81
CA SER A 52 21.24 12.57 8.27
C SER A 52 22.40 11.78 8.87
N LEU A 53 22.76 10.64 8.26
CA LEU A 53 23.90 9.82 8.66
C LEU A 53 25.23 10.57 8.52
N GLN A 54 25.43 11.29 7.42
CA GLN A 54 26.65 12.07 7.19
C GLN A 54 26.80 13.21 8.21
N ILE A 55 25.72 13.97 8.46
CA ILE A 55 25.74 15.07 9.44
C ILE A 55 26.03 14.54 10.84
N THR A 56 25.34 13.48 11.24
CA THR A 56 25.48 12.91 12.58
C THR A 56 26.88 12.30 12.77
N GLY A 57 27.42 11.61 11.76
CA GLY A 57 28.79 11.11 11.79
C GLY A 57 29.81 12.23 11.95
N PHE A 58 29.67 13.32 11.18
CA PHE A 58 30.57 14.47 11.30
C PHE A 58 30.52 15.14 12.68
N ILE A 59 29.35 15.21 13.32
CA ILE A 59 29.21 15.76 14.68
C ILE A 59 29.88 14.87 15.72
N TYR A 60 29.76 13.54 15.59
CA TYR A 60 30.37 12.61 16.55
C TYR A 60 31.88 12.45 16.37
N ASP A 61 32.39 12.67 15.15
CA ASP A 61 33.81 12.63 14.85
C ASP A 61 34.56 13.94 15.23
N LEU A 62 33.84 15.00 15.63
CA LEU A 62 34.36 16.29 16.10
C LEU A 62 34.63 16.29 17.62
#